data_AF-A0A9W4PZK6-F1
#
_entry.id   AF-A0A9W4PZK6-F1
#
_cell.length_a   1.000
_cell.length_b   1.000
_cell.length_c   1.000
_cell.angle_alpha   90.00
_cell.angle_beta   90.00
_cell.angle_gamma   90.00
#
_symmetry.space_group_name_H-M   'P 1'
#
loop_
_entity.id
_entity.type
_entity.pdbx_description
1 polymer ?
#
loop_
_entity_poly.entity_id
_entity_poly.type
_entity_poly.pdbx_seq_one_letter_code
_entity_poly.pdbx_strand_id
1 'polypeptide(L)'
;MKAQPITLSEAARLELEDWMQTATPDEQVRAQCILLAADGARNNAISEAVNLSQQAVGKWRKRYADMGLEGIKEPRRGRPPKFDADTVEQVVNLRFAHRGPDEPATSWSIRKLARNSGMSFRTVQKIVKAAAPQRPNS
;
A
#
# COMPACT_ATOMS: atom_id res chain seq x y z
N MET A 1 -8.34 24.32 -18.99
CA MET A 1 -9.37 23.27 -18.81
C MET A 1 -10.24 23.63 -17.61
N LYS A 2 -11.57 23.60 -17.76
CA LYS A 2 -12.50 23.76 -16.63
C LYS A 2 -12.39 22.52 -15.74
N ALA A 3 -12.11 22.71 -14.46
CA ALA A 3 -12.01 21.60 -13.51
C ALA A 3 -13.43 21.21 -13.05
N GLN A 4 -13.70 19.91 -12.94
CA GLN A 4 -14.99 19.40 -12.49
C GLN A 4 -15.28 19.92 -11.06
N PRO A 5 -16.46 20.54 -10.80
CA PRO A 5 -16.82 20.97 -9.46
C PRO A 5 -16.90 19.74 -8.56
N ILE A 6 -16.24 19.80 -7.40
CA ILE A 6 -16.35 18.77 -6.37
C ILE A 6 -17.42 19.23 -5.40
N THR A 7 -18.52 18.48 -5.31
CA THR A 7 -19.52 18.70 -4.27
C THR A 7 -19.17 17.80 -3.09
N LEU A 8 -18.85 18.40 -1.95
CA LEU A 8 -18.65 17.66 -0.70
C LEU A 8 -19.98 17.59 0.05
N SER A 9 -20.28 16.42 0.62
CA SER A 9 -21.26 16.32 1.70
C SER A 9 -20.67 16.91 2.98
N GLU A 10 -21.53 17.34 3.90
CA GLU A 10 -21.09 17.89 5.20
C GLU A 10 -20.24 16.88 5.99
N ALA A 11 -20.65 15.61 6.00
CA ALA A 11 -19.87 14.53 6.61
C ALA A 11 -18.47 14.38 5.96
N ALA A 12 -18.39 14.42 4.63
CA ALA A 12 -17.10 14.31 3.95
C ALA A 12 -16.20 15.53 4.19
N ARG A 13 -16.79 16.73 4.33
CA ARG A 13 -16.04 17.93 4.69
C ARG A 13 -15.45 17.82 6.09
N LEU A 14 -16.25 17.37 7.07
CA LEU A 14 -15.79 17.15 8.45
C LEU A 14 -14.67 16.11 8.53
N GLU A 15 -14.79 15.00 7.79
CA GLU A 15 -13.72 13.99 7.74
C GLU A 15 -12.41 14.54 7.15
N LEU A 16 -12.50 15.35 6.08
CA LEU A 16 -11.32 15.99 5.49
C LEU A 16 -10.69 17.03 6.43
N GLU A 17 -11.50 17.75 7.19
CA GLU A 17 -11.03 18.70 8.20
C GLU A 17 -10.37 17.99 9.39
N ASP A 18 -10.88 16.83 9.82
CA ASP A 18 -10.23 15.98 10.83
C ASP A 18 -8.86 15.48 10.35
N TRP A 19 -8.76 15.04 9.08
CA TRP A 19 -7.50 14.56 8.52
C TRP A 19 -6.41 15.62 8.52
N MET A 20 -6.76 16.91 8.45
CA MET A 20 -5.78 18.00 8.57
C MET A 20 -5.04 17.98 9.92
N GLN A 21 -5.60 17.34 10.95
CA GLN A 21 -4.99 17.19 12.27
C GLN A 21 -4.42 15.80 12.51
N THR A 22 -5.08 14.75 12.02
CA THR A 22 -4.80 13.36 12.39
C THR A 22 -3.98 12.58 11.36
N ALA A 23 -3.99 13.00 10.10
CA ALA A 23 -3.40 12.24 8.99
C ALA A 23 -1.92 12.60 8.75
N THR A 24 -1.26 11.81 7.90
CA THR A 24 0.13 12.06 7.50
C THR A 24 0.27 13.34 6.65
N PRO A 25 1.44 13.99 6.59
CA PRO A 25 1.62 15.22 5.79
C PRO A 25 1.18 15.07 4.32
N ASP A 26 1.43 13.91 3.70
CA ASP A 26 0.99 13.62 2.33
C ASP A 26 -0.53 13.55 2.20
N GLU A 27 -1.21 12.98 3.21
CA GLU A 27 -2.67 12.90 3.26
C GLU A 27 -3.30 14.27 3.53
N GLN A 28 -2.70 15.07 4.42
CA GLN A 28 -3.13 16.46 4.69
C GLN A 28 -3.09 17.31 3.42
N VAL A 29 -2.00 17.24 2.64
CA VAL A 29 -1.87 17.95 1.35
C VAL A 29 -2.99 17.55 0.37
N ARG A 30 -3.36 16.27 0.35
CA ARG A 30 -4.44 15.78 -0.53
C ARG A 30 -5.82 16.21 -0.02
N ALA A 31 -6.04 16.16 1.29
CA ALA A 31 -7.27 16.63 1.90
C ALA A 31 -7.48 18.12 1.63
N GLN A 32 -6.44 18.94 1.84
CA GLN A 32 -6.44 20.37 1.53
C GLN A 32 -6.73 20.64 0.04
N CYS A 33 -6.16 19.83 -0.86
CA CYS A 33 -6.44 19.90 -2.29
C CYS A 33 -7.93 19.71 -2.61
N ILE A 34 -8.61 18.78 -1.93
CA ILE A 34 -10.04 18.50 -2.15
C ILE A 34 -10.92 19.58 -1.52
N LEU A 35 -10.60 20.05 -0.31
CA LEU A 35 -11.31 21.14 0.36
C LEU A 35 -11.31 22.40 -0.49
N LEU A 36 -10.13 22.84 -0.97
CA LEU A 36 -10.03 24.01 -1.86
C LEU A 36 -10.77 23.80 -3.19
N ALA A 37 -10.74 22.59 -3.74
CA ALA A 37 -11.48 22.27 -4.96
C ALA A 37 -13.01 22.33 -4.75
N ALA A 38 -13.49 22.01 -3.56
CA ALA A 38 -14.89 22.10 -3.17
C ALA A 38 -15.35 23.54 -2.94
N ASP A 39 -14.45 24.38 -2.41
CA ASP A 39 -14.67 25.82 -2.29
C ASP A 39 -14.59 26.56 -3.65
N GLY A 40 -14.46 25.80 -4.76
CA GLY A 40 -14.50 26.34 -6.13
C GLY A 40 -13.15 26.79 -6.68
N ALA A 41 -12.04 26.52 -5.98
CA ALA A 41 -10.73 26.91 -6.45
C ALA A 41 -10.32 26.16 -7.73
N ARG A 42 -9.60 26.90 -8.60
CA ARG A 42 -9.02 26.36 -9.83
C ARG A 42 -7.73 25.60 -9.52
N ASN A 43 -7.38 24.63 -10.37
CA ASN A 43 -6.21 23.79 -10.15
C ASN A 43 -4.89 24.57 -10.03
N ASN A 44 -4.76 25.73 -10.67
CA ASN A 44 -3.58 26.59 -10.55
C ASN A 44 -3.47 27.20 -9.14
N ALA A 45 -4.56 27.76 -8.61
CA ALA A 45 -4.59 28.32 -7.26
C ALA A 45 -4.36 27.24 -6.19
N ILE A 46 -4.95 26.05 -6.38
CA ILE A 46 -4.70 24.91 -5.48
C ILE A 46 -3.24 24.46 -5.56
N SER A 47 -2.69 24.36 -6.77
CA SER A 47 -1.31 23.97 -7.02
C SER A 47 -0.31 24.87 -6.29
N GLU A 48 -0.54 26.19 -6.31
CA GLU A 48 0.25 27.18 -5.57
C GLU A 48 0.07 27.03 -4.06
N ALA A 49 -1.15 26.79 -3.57
CA ALA A 49 -1.43 26.68 -2.14
C ALA A 49 -0.83 25.42 -1.49
N VAL A 50 -0.85 24.28 -2.20
CA VAL A 50 -0.42 22.97 -1.65
C VAL A 50 0.92 22.50 -2.20
N ASN A 51 1.61 23.33 -2.99
CA ASN A 51 2.90 23.06 -3.62
C ASN A 51 2.93 21.73 -4.42
N LEU A 52 1.86 21.44 -5.17
CA LEU A 52 1.77 20.30 -6.07
C LEU A 52 1.64 20.76 -7.52
N SER A 53 1.97 19.91 -8.49
CA SER A 53 1.69 20.22 -9.89
C SER A 53 0.19 20.23 -10.17
N GLN A 54 -0.26 21.05 -11.14
CA GLN A 54 -1.67 21.08 -11.57
C GLN A 54 -2.17 19.70 -12.04
N GLN A 55 -1.27 18.86 -12.58
CA GLN A 55 -1.58 17.49 -12.97
C GLN A 55 -1.85 16.59 -11.75
N ALA A 56 -1.05 16.72 -10.68
CA ALA A 56 -1.29 16.00 -9.42
C ALA A 56 -2.62 16.43 -8.78
N VAL A 57 -2.91 17.73 -8.74
CA VAL A 57 -4.21 18.27 -8.29
C VAL A 57 -5.35 17.67 -9.09
N GLY A 58 -5.26 17.67 -10.42
CA GLY A 58 -6.27 17.07 -11.30
C GLY A 58 -6.47 15.56 -11.06
N LYS A 59 -5.38 14.83 -10.80
CA LYS A 59 -5.43 13.40 -10.46
C LYS A 59 -6.19 13.16 -9.14
N TRP A 60 -5.91 13.95 -8.10
CA TRP A 60 -6.59 13.81 -6.80
C TRP A 60 -8.06 14.17 -6.89
N ARG A 61 -8.40 15.26 -7.58
CA ARG A 61 -9.80 15.63 -7.86
C ARG A 61 -10.55 14.51 -8.56
N LYS A 62 -9.95 13.91 -9.59
CA LYS A 62 -10.55 12.77 -10.30
C LYS A 62 -10.73 11.56 -9.39
N ARG A 63 -9.70 11.18 -8.63
CA ARG A 63 -9.78 10.05 -7.69
C ARG A 63 -10.87 10.25 -6.64
N TYR A 64 -11.02 11.46 -6.12
CA TYR A 64 -12.09 11.79 -5.18
C TYR A 64 -13.46 11.72 -5.84
N ALA A 65 -13.61 12.23 -7.07
CA ALA A 65 -14.87 12.13 -7.80
C ALA A 65 -15.27 10.66 -8.10
N ASP A 66 -14.29 9.80 -8.37
CA ASP A 66 -14.53 8.39 -8.72
C ASP A 66 -14.77 7.49 -7.48
N MET A 67 -14.09 7.75 -6.36
CA MET A 67 -14.01 6.83 -5.20
C MET A 67 -14.27 7.51 -3.84
N GLY A 68 -14.54 8.82 -3.79
CA GLY A 68 -14.70 9.57 -2.56
C GLY A 68 -13.43 9.63 -1.71
N LEU A 69 -13.58 9.59 -0.38
CA LEU A 69 -12.48 9.66 0.59
C LEU A 69 -11.48 8.51 0.45
N GLU A 70 -11.95 7.32 0.09
CA GLU A 70 -11.07 6.17 -0.17
C GLU A 70 -10.18 6.38 -1.40
N GLY A 71 -10.56 7.27 -2.32
CA GLY A 71 -9.75 7.61 -3.49
C GLY A 71 -8.50 8.44 -3.17
N ILE A 72 -8.49 9.14 -2.02
CA ILE A 72 -7.39 10.03 -1.61
C ILE A 72 -6.54 9.43 -0.48
N LYS A 73 -7.09 8.49 0.29
CA LYS A 73 -6.35 7.49 1.08
C LYS A 73 -5.59 6.60 0.09
N GLU A 74 -4.35 6.93 -0.20
CA GLU A 74 -3.61 6.16 -1.20
C GLU A 74 -3.47 4.70 -0.74
N PRO A 75 -3.96 3.71 -1.51
CA PRO A 75 -3.62 2.34 -1.22
C PRO A 75 -2.10 2.29 -1.35
N ARG A 76 -1.40 1.91 -0.26
CA ARG A 76 0.02 1.61 -0.31
C ARG A 76 0.21 0.64 -1.47
N ARG A 77 0.66 1.14 -2.63
CA ARG A 77 1.20 0.30 -3.70
C ARG A 77 2.56 -0.14 -3.18
N GLY A 78 2.53 -1.03 -2.19
CA GLY A 78 3.64 -1.92 -1.95
C GLY A 78 3.99 -2.54 -3.29
N ARG A 79 5.29 -2.65 -3.57
CA ARG A 79 5.76 -3.40 -4.74
C ARG A 79 4.98 -4.72 -4.78
N PRO A 80 4.31 -5.07 -5.90
CA PRO A 80 3.59 -6.33 -5.98
C PRO A 80 4.54 -7.44 -5.52
N PRO A 81 4.05 -8.41 -4.72
CA PRO A 81 4.91 -9.44 -4.16
C PRO A 81 5.75 -10.04 -5.29
N LYS A 82 7.07 -10.06 -5.09
CA LYS A 82 8.03 -10.51 -6.14
C LYS A 82 7.85 -11.98 -6.52
N PHE A 83 7.02 -12.69 -5.78
CA PHE A 83 6.75 -14.11 -5.88
C PHE A 83 5.24 -14.30 -5.83
N ASP A 84 4.72 -15.17 -6.68
CA ASP A 84 3.31 -15.54 -6.67
C ASP A 84 2.91 -16.16 -5.32
N ALA A 85 1.65 -16.02 -4.94
CA ALA A 85 1.14 -16.51 -3.66
C ALA A 85 1.37 -18.03 -3.52
N ASP A 86 1.08 -18.78 -4.59
CA ASP A 86 1.27 -20.23 -4.67
C ASP A 86 2.74 -20.63 -4.48
N THR A 87 3.67 -19.82 -5.00
CA THR A 87 5.11 -20.05 -4.85
C THR A 87 5.56 -19.84 -3.41
N VAL A 88 5.04 -18.82 -2.73
CA VAL A 88 5.33 -18.55 -1.32
C VAL A 88 4.75 -19.67 -0.45
N GLU A 89 3.50 -20.04 -0.69
CA GLU A 89 2.80 -21.09 0.04
C GLU A 89 3.50 -22.45 -0.11
N GLN A 90 3.90 -22.84 -1.32
CA GLN A 90 4.65 -24.07 -1.55
C GLN A 90 5.94 -24.12 -0.72
N VAL A 91 6.72 -23.04 -0.69
CA VAL A 91 7.99 -22.99 0.07
C VAL A 91 7.75 -22.98 1.58
N VAL A 92 6.72 -22.28 2.05
CA VAL A 92 6.32 -22.25 3.48
C VAL A 92 5.83 -23.62 3.93
N ASN A 93 4.95 -24.26 3.16
CA ASN A 93 4.44 -25.61 3.43
C ASN A 93 5.58 -26.63 3.45
N LEU A 94 6.54 -26.57 2.51
CA LEU A 94 7.71 -27.44 2.55
C LEU A 94 8.62 -27.19 3.75
N ARG A 95 8.71 -25.94 4.23
CA ARG A 95 9.52 -25.58 5.40
C ARG A 95 8.90 -26.07 6.71
N PHE A 96 7.57 -26.04 6.81
CA PHE A 96 6.81 -26.42 8.00
C PHE A 96 6.14 -27.80 7.89
N ALA A 97 6.38 -28.54 6.80
CA ALA A 97 5.91 -29.91 6.64
C ALA A 97 6.49 -30.78 7.77
N HIS A 98 5.67 -31.04 8.78
CA HIS A 98 5.92 -32.03 9.80
C HIS A 98 5.79 -33.42 9.15
N ARG A 99 6.79 -34.28 9.32
CA ARG A 99 6.71 -35.68 8.87
C ARG A 99 5.93 -36.59 9.83
N GLY A 100 5.45 -36.07 10.95
CA GLY A 100 4.63 -36.79 11.91
C GLY A 100 4.69 -36.13 13.30
N PRO A 101 3.90 -36.63 14.28
CA PRO A 101 3.87 -36.10 15.64
C PRO A 101 5.19 -36.26 16.42
N ASP A 102 6.03 -37.24 16.03
CA ASP A 102 7.16 -37.71 16.84
C ASP A 102 8.55 -37.42 16.24
N GLU A 103 8.63 -36.73 15.10
CA GLU A 103 9.93 -36.37 14.50
C GLU A 103 10.34 -34.94 14.86
N PRO A 104 11.56 -34.70 15.39
CA PRO A 104 12.04 -33.36 15.65
C PRO A 104 12.04 -32.56 14.34
N ALA A 105 11.60 -31.30 14.39
CA ALA A 105 11.52 -30.41 13.23
C ALA A 105 12.84 -30.44 12.45
N THR A 106 12.86 -31.18 11.33
CA THR A 106 14.05 -31.24 10.49
C THR A 106 14.26 -29.84 9.96
N SER A 107 15.34 -29.18 10.37
CA SER A 107 15.71 -27.87 9.83
C SER A 107 15.93 -28.04 8.32
N TRP A 108 14.90 -27.73 7.53
CA TRP A 108 14.97 -27.75 6.09
C TRP A 108 15.94 -26.64 5.68
N SER A 109 17.17 -27.05 5.33
CA SER A 109 18.12 -26.10 4.76
C SER A 109 17.55 -25.51 3.47
N ILE A 110 17.86 -24.24 3.20
CA ILE A 110 17.37 -23.51 2.01
C ILE A 110 17.71 -24.28 0.72
N ARG A 111 18.84 -24.99 0.68
CA ARG A 111 19.23 -25.86 -0.46
C ARG A 111 18.29 -27.05 -0.63
N LYS A 112 17.81 -27.65 0.46
CA LYS A 112 16.84 -28.76 0.42
C LYS A 112 15.47 -28.28 -0.05
N LEU A 113 15.05 -27.10 0.41
CA LEU A 113 13.82 -26.44 -0.05
C LEU A 113 13.87 -26.13 -1.56
N ALA A 114 14.98 -25.56 -2.04
CA ALA A 114 15.18 -25.25 -3.46
C ALA A 114 15.07 -26.48 -4.38
N ARG A 115 15.69 -27.60 -3.98
CA ARG A 115 15.57 -28.85 -4.74
C ARG A 115 14.14 -29.39 -4.75
N ASN A 116 13.44 -29.30 -3.63
CA ASN A 116 12.11 -29.89 -3.49
C ASN A 116 10.99 -29.00 -4.06
N SER A 117 11.21 -27.69 -4.17
CA SER A 117 10.27 -26.75 -4.80
C SER A 117 10.56 -26.52 -6.29
N GLY A 118 11.64 -27.08 -6.83
CA GLY A 118 12.06 -26.85 -8.23
C GLY A 118 12.54 -25.41 -8.51
N MET A 119 12.83 -24.63 -7.47
CA MET A 119 13.20 -23.21 -7.60
C MET A 119 14.69 -22.98 -7.35
N SER A 120 15.21 -21.86 -7.86
CA SER A 120 16.60 -21.47 -7.58
C SER A 120 16.82 -21.23 -6.08
N PHE A 121 18.02 -21.55 -5.59
CA PHE A 121 18.44 -21.27 -4.21
C PHE A 121 18.19 -19.82 -3.79
N ARG A 122 18.50 -18.85 -4.68
CA ARG A 122 18.31 -17.42 -4.42
C ARG A 122 16.82 -17.02 -4.32
N THR A 123 15.95 -17.68 -5.07
CA THR A 123 14.48 -17.48 -5.00
C THR A 123 13.97 -17.93 -3.65
N VAL A 124 14.28 -19.18 -3.26
CA VAL A 124 13.87 -19.75 -1.98
C VAL A 124 14.44 -18.97 -0.79
N GLN A 125 15.71 -18.56 -0.86
CA GLN A 125 16.33 -17.73 0.19
C GLN A 125 15.59 -16.40 0.41
N LYS A 126 15.14 -15.75 -0.67
CA LYS A 126 14.38 -14.50 -0.58
C LYS A 126 12.99 -14.73 0.01
N ILE A 127 12.30 -15.80 -0.41
CA ILE A 127 10.98 -16.17 0.11
C ILE A 127 11.07 -16.48 1.61
N VAL A 128 12.02 -17.34 2.03
CA VAL A 128 12.21 -17.70 3.44
C VAL A 128 12.61 -16.48 4.28
N LYS A 129 13.44 -15.56 3.76
CA LYS A 129 13.79 -14.32 4.46
C LYS A 129 12.59 -13.38 4.60
N ALA A 130 11.75 -13.29 3.58
CA ALA A 130 10.54 -12.45 3.61
C ALA A 130 9.44 -13.04 4.51
N ALA A 131 9.37 -14.37 4.62
CA ALA A 131 8.38 -15.09 5.42
C ALA A 131 8.81 -15.35 6.88
N ALA A 132 10.09 -15.15 7.22
CA ALA A 132 10.54 -15.32 8.60
C ALA A 132 10.02 -14.15 9.48
N PRO A 133 9.47 -14.41 10.68
CA PRO A 133 9.19 -13.35 11.63
C PRO A 133 10.51 -12.63 11.93
N GLN A 134 10.51 -11.29 11.85
CA GLN A 134 11.65 -10.49 12.31
C GLN A 134 11.92 -10.89 13.76
N ARG A 135 13.10 -11.45 14.03
CA ARG A 135 13.53 -11.70 15.41
C ARG A 135 13.49 -10.34 16.13
N PRO A 136 12.83 -10.19 17.29
CA PRO A 136 13.04 -9.00 18.11
C PRO A 136 14.54 -8.94 18.45
N ASN A 137 15.14 -7.77 18.24
CA ASN A 137 16.51 -7.49 18.64
C ASN A 137 16.71 -7.88 20.10
N SER A 138 17.76 -8.65 20.38
CA SER A 138 18.33 -8.80 21.72
C SER A 138 19.07 -7.55 22.13
#